data_AF-A0A9P5XAX3-F1
#
_entry.id   AF-A0A9P5XAX3-F1
#
_cell.length_a   1.000
_cell.length_b   1.000
_cell.length_c   1.000
_cell.angle_alpha   90.00
_cell.angle_beta   90.00
_cell.angle_gamma   90.00
#
_symmetry.space_group_name_H-M   'P 1'
#
loop_
_entity.id
_entity.type
_entity.pdbx_description
1 polymer ?
#
loop_
_entity_poly.entity_id
_entity_poly.type
_entity_poly.pdbx_seq_one_letter_code
_entity_poly.pdbx_strand_id
1 'polypeptide(L)'
;MPTEGGLKDHVTRAESYLRRVRHLHLTFPTMREYTLWQMLLMLGVNRPYICPNLEKITLTLSGDESLDSAYRMFTLVSPTITAVSWLTGPRDDHEQIGSALLDALRLCGAHLIEVSYEGYASKRILDRLCHFPTLRSVSITPNQILSSRNQDSNPPFYDLVHLTTLNTHLSIHHPKRLGWSLRSSNNSLSNLRLSGTWDLLNWCLTYASHGPTILQFVRILTLIFDFPEVPEVHFRISSNFFFNHIPYLFPGIRELHIQILNQYSMDSTNPFFGHKISRESTHRNFGPPICPPLDLD
;
A
#
# COMPACT_ATOMS: atom_id res chain seq x y z
N MET A 1 -30.98 -7.80 -43.53
CA MET A 1 -31.37 -7.95 -42.11
C MET A 1 -30.67 -9.18 -41.57
N PRO A 2 -29.83 -9.08 -40.52
CA PRO A 2 -29.20 -10.25 -39.93
C PRO A 2 -30.28 -11.14 -39.31
N THR A 3 -30.20 -12.45 -39.54
CA THR A 3 -31.11 -13.45 -38.99
C THR A 3 -30.95 -13.52 -37.47
N GLU A 4 -32.06 -13.68 -36.73
CA GLU A 4 -32.11 -13.71 -35.25
C GLU A 4 -31.12 -14.72 -34.62
N GLY A 5 -30.74 -15.78 -35.35
CA GLY A 5 -29.72 -16.74 -34.93
C GLY A 5 -28.30 -16.17 -34.85
N GLY A 6 -27.91 -15.24 -35.74
CA GLY A 6 -26.56 -14.67 -35.76
C GLY A 6 -26.28 -13.76 -34.56
N LEU A 7 -27.27 -12.95 -34.16
CA LEU A 7 -27.11 -12.02 -33.03
C LEU A 7 -26.90 -12.78 -31.71
N LYS A 8 -27.63 -13.88 -31.51
CA LYS A 8 -27.53 -14.73 -30.31
C LYS A 8 -26.16 -15.40 -30.19
N ASP A 9 -25.59 -15.83 -31.31
CA ASP A 9 -24.23 -16.41 -31.37
C ASP A 9 -23.14 -15.37 -31.09
N HIS A 10 -23.31 -14.14 -31.57
CA HIS A 10 -22.37 -13.04 -31.27
C HIS A 10 -22.40 -12.64 -29.80
N VAL A 11 -23.58 -12.56 -29.18
CA VAL A 11 -23.74 -12.24 -27.75
C VAL A 11 -23.12 -13.33 -26.87
N THR A 12 -23.42 -14.60 -27.12
CA THR A 12 -22.83 -15.72 -26.35
C THR A 12 -21.31 -15.80 -26.49
N ARG A 13 -20.75 -15.48 -27.67
CA ARG A 13 -19.29 -15.36 -27.84
C ARG A 13 -18.72 -14.21 -27.03
N ALA A 14 -19.28 -13.01 -27.14
CA ALA A 14 -18.82 -11.84 -26.38
C ALA A 14 -18.86 -12.11 -24.87
N GLU A 15 -19.93 -12.72 -24.37
CA GLU A 15 -20.05 -13.12 -22.97
C GLU A 15 -18.98 -14.14 -22.55
N SER A 16 -18.69 -15.13 -23.39
CA SER A 16 -17.65 -16.13 -23.14
C SER A 16 -16.28 -15.47 -23.03
N TYR A 17 -15.99 -14.47 -23.87
CA TYR A 17 -14.76 -13.68 -23.78
C TYR A 17 -14.69 -12.87 -22.49
N LEU A 18 -15.74 -12.11 -22.14
CA LEU A 18 -15.76 -11.27 -20.94
C LEU A 18 -15.65 -12.08 -19.64
N ARG A 19 -16.21 -13.30 -19.59
CA ARG A 19 -16.07 -14.23 -18.46
C ARG A 19 -14.64 -14.74 -18.26
N ARG A 20 -13.78 -14.69 -19.28
CA ARG A 20 -12.37 -15.12 -19.18
C ARG A 20 -11.47 -14.01 -18.64
N VAL A 21 -11.95 -12.76 -18.64
CA VAL A 21 -11.18 -11.63 -18.13
C VAL A 21 -11.17 -11.68 -16.61
N ARG A 22 -10.00 -12.03 -16.04
CA ARG A 22 -9.76 -12.06 -14.59
C ARG A 22 -8.95 -10.87 -14.09
N HIS A 23 -8.16 -10.26 -14.97
CA HIS A 23 -7.31 -9.13 -14.65
C HIS A 23 -7.50 -8.06 -15.71
N LEU A 24 -7.67 -6.83 -15.29
CA LEU A 24 -7.94 -5.72 -16.19
C LEU A 24 -7.07 -4.54 -15.79
N HIS A 25 -6.25 -4.08 -16.73
CA HIS A 25 -5.43 -2.88 -16.61
C HIS A 25 -6.02 -1.79 -17.50
N LEU A 26 -6.34 -0.64 -16.93
CA LEU A 26 -7.14 0.39 -17.60
C LEU A 26 -6.65 1.79 -17.26
N THR A 27 -6.74 2.65 -18.27
CA THR A 27 -6.98 4.08 -18.08
C THR A 27 -8.49 4.33 -18.04
N PHE A 28 -8.92 5.53 -17.66
CA PHE A 28 -10.34 5.86 -17.61
C PHE A 28 -11.02 5.75 -18.98
N PRO A 29 -12.23 5.14 -19.05
CA PRO A 29 -12.92 4.91 -20.31
C PRO A 29 -13.40 6.23 -20.90
N THR A 30 -13.13 6.40 -22.19
CA THR A 30 -13.75 7.42 -23.02
C THR A 30 -15.27 7.24 -23.01
N MET A 31 -16.03 8.29 -23.36
CA MET A 31 -17.49 8.17 -23.49
C MET A 31 -17.92 7.10 -24.49
N ARG A 32 -17.12 6.87 -25.55
CA ARG A 32 -17.39 5.82 -26.54
C ARG A 32 -17.22 4.43 -25.95
N GLU A 33 -16.14 4.19 -25.20
CA GLU A 33 -15.91 2.92 -24.50
C GLU A 33 -16.98 2.67 -23.43
N TYR A 34 -17.34 3.69 -22.66
CA TYR A 34 -18.42 3.58 -21.69
C TYR A 34 -19.77 3.24 -22.35
N THR A 35 -20.08 3.85 -23.49
CA THR A 35 -21.31 3.52 -24.24
C THR A 35 -21.27 2.08 -24.74
N LEU A 36 -20.12 1.62 -25.25
CA LEU A 36 -19.91 0.23 -25.63
C LEU A 36 -20.15 -0.70 -24.42
N TRP A 37 -19.62 -0.34 -23.26
CA TRP A 37 -19.79 -1.11 -22.04
C TRP A 37 -21.25 -1.22 -21.62
N GLN A 38 -21.97 -0.10 -21.64
CA GLN A 38 -23.41 -0.08 -21.37
C GLN A 38 -24.20 -0.92 -22.38
N MET A 39 -23.85 -0.85 -23.67
CA MET A 39 -24.48 -1.72 -24.68
C MET A 39 -24.21 -3.20 -24.40
N LEU A 40 -22.97 -3.57 -24.03
CA LEU A 40 -22.63 -4.96 -23.69
C LEU A 40 -23.38 -5.45 -22.44
N LEU A 41 -23.57 -4.60 -21.43
CA LEU A 41 -24.39 -4.91 -20.26
C LEU A 41 -25.86 -5.14 -20.65
N MET A 42 -26.43 -4.27 -21.48
CA MET A 42 -27.82 -4.38 -21.93
C MET A 42 -28.07 -5.60 -22.81
N LEU A 43 -27.08 -6.02 -23.60
CA LEU A 43 -27.14 -7.23 -24.43
C LEU A 43 -27.05 -8.51 -23.59
N GLY A 44 -26.32 -8.46 -22.47
CA GLY A 44 -26.24 -9.53 -21.47
C GLY A 44 -27.42 -9.49 -20.51
N VAL A 45 -28.63 -9.76 -21.01
CA VAL A 45 -29.87 -9.80 -20.19
C VAL A 45 -29.61 -10.54 -18.87
N ASN A 46 -29.86 -9.85 -17.74
CA ASN A 46 -29.67 -10.30 -16.36
C ASN A 46 -28.23 -10.32 -15.80
N ARG A 47 -27.27 -9.57 -16.37
CA ARG A 47 -25.94 -9.41 -15.73
C ARG A 47 -25.71 -8.01 -15.17
N PRO A 48 -25.43 -7.88 -13.86
CA PRO A 48 -25.10 -6.59 -13.26
C PRO A 48 -23.67 -6.12 -13.58
N TYR A 49 -22.80 -6.98 -14.14
CA TYR A 49 -21.37 -6.69 -14.33
C TYR A 49 -20.87 -7.12 -15.71
N ILE A 50 -19.95 -6.34 -16.29
CA ILE A 50 -19.39 -6.63 -17.62
C ILE A 50 -18.47 -7.85 -17.59
N CYS A 51 -17.61 -7.93 -16.57
CA CYS A 51 -16.62 -8.97 -16.38
C CYS A 51 -16.96 -9.68 -15.05
N PRO A 52 -17.83 -10.70 -15.06
CA PRO A 52 -18.34 -11.31 -13.81
C PRO A 52 -17.28 -12.08 -13.02
N ASN A 53 -16.17 -12.48 -13.65
CA ASN A 53 -15.07 -13.20 -13.02
C ASN A 53 -13.82 -12.32 -12.83
N LEU A 54 -14.01 -11.00 -12.77
CA LEU A 54 -12.91 -10.06 -12.63
C LEU A 54 -12.35 -10.12 -11.20
N GLU A 55 -11.12 -10.60 -11.07
CA GLU A 55 -10.44 -10.77 -9.77
C GLU A 55 -9.56 -9.57 -9.43
N LYS A 56 -8.94 -8.93 -10.43
CA LYS A 56 -8.00 -7.81 -10.22
C LYS A 56 -8.26 -6.64 -11.17
N ILE A 57 -8.24 -5.43 -10.61
CA ILE A 57 -8.28 -4.18 -11.38
C ILE A 57 -7.01 -3.37 -11.09
N THR A 58 -6.34 -2.93 -12.15
CA THR A 58 -5.30 -1.89 -12.07
C THR A 58 -5.76 -0.66 -12.83
N LEU A 59 -5.84 0.47 -12.15
CA LEU A 59 -6.27 1.76 -12.69
C LEU A 59 -5.11 2.73 -12.70
N THR A 60 -4.83 3.30 -13.88
CA THR A 60 -3.86 4.37 -14.06
C THR A 60 -4.61 5.68 -14.28
N LEU A 61 -4.36 6.67 -13.41
CA LEU A 61 -4.94 8.00 -13.38
C LEU A 61 -3.85 9.00 -13.80
N SER A 62 -3.92 9.47 -15.05
CA SER A 62 -2.82 10.18 -15.71
C SER A 62 -3.21 11.53 -16.32
N GLY A 63 -4.42 12.03 -16.08
CA GLY A 63 -4.95 13.23 -16.74
C GLY A 63 -5.86 14.11 -15.87
N ASP A 64 -6.83 14.75 -16.53
CA ASP A 64 -7.92 15.55 -15.94
C ASP A 64 -9.16 14.67 -15.66
N GLU A 65 -8.97 13.45 -15.14
CA GLU A 65 -10.09 12.59 -14.81
C GLU A 65 -10.94 13.22 -13.70
N SER A 66 -12.23 13.41 -13.97
CA SER A 66 -13.18 13.93 -13.00
C SER A 66 -13.84 12.81 -12.20
N LEU A 67 -14.43 13.13 -11.06
CA LEU A 67 -15.24 12.19 -10.28
C LEU A 67 -16.37 11.55 -11.13
N ASP A 68 -16.94 12.29 -12.08
CA ASP A 68 -17.98 11.77 -12.97
C ASP A 68 -17.49 10.61 -13.85
N SER A 69 -16.20 10.64 -14.21
CA SER A 69 -15.59 9.55 -14.97
C SER A 69 -15.41 8.28 -14.11
N ALA A 70 -15.35 8.40 -12.78
CA ALA A 70 -15.28 7.27 -11.85
C ALA A 70 -16.57 6.45 -11.83
N TYR A 71 -17.73 7.10 -11.93
CA TYR A 71 -19.01 6.39 -12.00
C TYR A 71 -19.11 5.48 -13.22
N ARG A 72 -18.40 5.79 -14.32
CA ARG A 72 -18.37 4.92 -15.52
C ARG A 72 -17.74 3.56 -15.22
N MET A 73 -16.83 3.51 -14.25
CA MET A 73 -16.13 2.30 -13.82
C MET A 73 -17.00 1.39 -12.95
N PHE A 74 -18.16 1.84 -12.47
CA PHE A 74 -19.02 1.03 -11.62
C PHE A 74 -19.55 -0.21 -12.34
N THR A 75 -19.61 -0.18 -13.67
CA THR A 75 -19.92 -1.32 -14.54
C THR A 75 -18.93 -2.48 -14.43
N LEU A 76 -17.73 -2.22 -13.94
CA LEU A 76 -16.65 -3.19 -13.71
C LEU A 76 -16.59 -3.66 -12.26
N VAL A 77 -17.24 -2.96 -11.33
CA VAL A 77 -17.23 -3.28 -9.91
C VAL A 77 -18.07 -4.53 -9.69
N SER A 78 -17.43 -5.63 -9.33
CA SER A 78 -18.06 -6.93 -9.12
C SER A 78 -17.59 -7.56 -7.80
N PRO A 79 -18.39 -8.46 -7.19
CA PRO A 79 -18.05 -9.08 -5.91
C PRO A 79 -16.85 -10.04 -6.01
N THR A 80 -16.46 -10.45 -7.22
CA THR A 80 -15.32 -11.33 -7.46
C THR A 80 -13.97 -10.62 -7.38
N ILE A 81 -13.97 -9.28 -7.31
CA ILE A 81 -12.75 -8.49 -7.18
C ILE A 81 -12.15 -8.73 -5.80
N THR A 82 -10.90 -9.16 -5.80
CA THR A 82 -10.10 -9.42 -4.60
C THR A 82 -8.87 -8.52 -4.53
N ALA A 83 -8.42 -7.94 -5.65
CA ALA A 83 -7.24 -7.09 -5.69
C ALA A 83 -7.48 -5.80 -6.48
N VAL A 84 -7.06 -4.67 -5.94
CA VAL A 84 -7.11 -3.38 -6.65
C VAL A 84 -5.79 -2.64 -6.54
N SER A 85 -5.35 -2.07 -7.66
CA SER A 85 -4.17 -1.22 -7.74
C SER A 85 -4.53 0.11 -8.37
N TRP A 86 -4.34 1.21 -7.65
CA TRP A 86 -4.47 2.57 -8.17
C TRP A 86 -3.08 3.17 -8.37
N LEU A 87 -2.80 3.65 -9.57
CA LEU A 87 -1.59 4.36 -9.94
C LEU A 87 -1.98 5.77 -10.31
N THR A 88 -1.85 6.71 -9.39
CA THR A 88 -2.45 8.03 -9.51
C THR A 88 -1.41 9.13 -9.60
N GLY A 89 -1.62 10.08 -10.51
CA GLY A 89 -0.87 11.34 -10.53
C GLY A 89 -1.03 12.15 -9.24
N PRO A 90 -0.25 13.22 -9.05
CA PRO A 90 -0.14 13.95 -7.78
C PRO A 90 -1.35 14.84 -7.42
N ARG A 91 -2.52 14.60 -8.00
CA ARG A 91 -3.70 15.48 -7.86
C ARG A 91 -4.63 14.97 -6.77
N ASP A 92 -5.07 15.88 -5.92
CA ASP A 92 -6.01 15.59 -4.83
C ASP A 92 -7.34 14.98 -5.31
N ASP A 93 -7.80 15.35 -6.51
CA ASP A 93 -9.06 14.84 -7.08
C ASP A 93 -9.02 13.32 -7.36
N HIS A 94 -7.83 12.77 -7.60
CA HIS A 94 -7.65 11.32 -7.79
C HIS A 94 -7.94 10.54 -6.51
N GLU A 95 -7.79 11.16 -5.34
CA GLU A 95 -8.16 10.55 -4.06
C GLU A 95 -9.68 10.36 -3.96
N GLN A 96 -10.46 11.33 -4.45
CA GLN A 96 -11.92 11.23 -4.46
C GLN A 96 -12.39 10.09 -5.35
N ILE A 97 -11.73 9.90 -6.49
CA ILE A 97 -11.97 8.79 -7.40
C ILE A 97 -11.66 7.45 -6.72
N GLY A 98 -10.47 7.30 -6.11
CA GLY A 98 -10.10 6.09 -5.37
C GLY A 98 -11.08 5.79 -4.23
N SER A 99 -11.51 6.84 -3.52
CA SER A 99 -12.50 6.75 -2.45
C SER A 99 -13.86 6.25 -2.94
N ALA A 100 -14.38 6.83 -4.02
CA ALA A 100 -15.66 6.44 -4.61
C ALA A 100 -15.65 4.98 -5.11
N LEU A 101 -14.52 4.53 -5.67
CA LEU A 101 -14.35 3.15 -6.13
C LEU A 101 -14.29 2.16 -4.98
N LEU A 102 -13.59 2.49 -3.88
CA LEU A 102 -13.62 1.69 -2.66
C LEU A 102 -15.04 1.59 -2.08
N ASP A 103 -15.78 2.71 -2.06
CA ASP A 103 -17.17 2.71 -1.61
C ASP A 103 -18.06 1.83 -2.50
N ALA A 104 -17.89 1.89 -3.82
CA ALA A 104 -18.61 1.03 -4.77
C ALA A 104 -18.29 -0.46 -4.58
N LEU A 105 -17.02 -0.82 -4.41
CA LEU A 105 -16.58 -2.20 -4.15
C LEU A 105 -17.20 -2.75 -2.87
N ARG A 106 -17.22 -1.95 -1.81
CA ARG A 106 -17.88 -2.29 -0.56
C ARG A 106 -19.37 -2.53 -0.76
N LEU A 107 -20.07 -1.60 -1.43
CA LEU A 107 -21.51 -1.71 -1.68
C LEU A 107 -21.87 -2.92 -2.54
N CYS A 108 -20.97 -3.33 -3.43
CA CYS A 108 -21.11 -4.51 -4.28
C CYS A 108 -20.81 -5.83 -3.54
N GLY A 109 -20.33 -5.77 -2.29
CA GLY A 109 -19.98 -6.95 -1.49
C GLY A 109 -18.65 -7.59 -1.87
N ALA A 110 -17.71 -6.83 -2.44
CA ALA A 110 -16.39 -7.34 -2.77
C ALA A 110 -15.56 -7.65 -1.51
N HIS A 111 -14.88 -8.79 -1.51
CA HIS A 111 -13.98 -9.21 -0.43
C HIS A 111 -12.52 -8.91 -0.81
N LEU A 112 -12.11 -7.66 -0.63
CA LEU A 112 -10.75 -7.25 -0.97
C LEU A 112 -9.71 -7.95 -0.07
N ILE A 113 -8.68 -8.48 -0.71
CA ILE A 113 -7.52 -9.15 -0.12
C ILE A 113 -6.28 -8.26 -0.26
N GLU A 114 -6.13 -7.59 -1.40
CA GLU A 114 -4.97 -6.77 -1.73
C GLU A 114 -5.40 -5.39 -2.23
N VAL A 115 -4.81 -4.35 -1.65
CA VAL A 115 -4.90 -2.98 -2.17
C VAL A 115 -3.51 -2.39 -2.32
N SER A 116 -3.23 -1.90 -3.52
CA SER A 116 -2.09 -1.03 -3.80
C SER A 116 -2.60 0.34 -4.22
N TYR A 117 -2.10 1.39 -3.59
CA TYR A 117 -2.46 2.77 -3.88
C TYR A 117 -1.19 3.59 -4.01
N GLU A 118 -0.94 4.09 -5.20
CA GLU A 118 0.18 4.96 -5.51
C GLU A 118 -0.35 6.36 -5.84
N GLY A 119 0.18 7.39 -5.18
CA GLY A 119 -0.22 8.79 -5.36
C GLY A 119 -0.72 9.47 -4.08
N TYR A 120 -1.62 10.45 -4.20
CA TYR A 120 -2.08 11.22 -3.05
C TYR A 120 -3.03 10.39 -2.18
N ALA A 121 -2.61 10.04 -0.96
CA ALA A 121 -3.42 9.30 0.00
C ALA A 121 -3.59 10.10 1.29
N SER A 122 -4.83 10.35 1.71
CA SER A 122 -5.16 10.95 3.00
C SER A 122 -5.85 9.94 3.92
N LYS A 123 -6.32 10.43 5.08
CA LYS A 123 -7.21 9.70 5.99
C LYS A 123 -8.40 9.06 5.28
N ARG A 124 -8.94 9.69 4.23
CA ARG A 124 -10.16 9.22 3.53
C ARG A 124 -9.98 7.86 2.88
N ILE A 125 -8.82 7.62 2.26
CA ILE A 125 -8.47 6.30 1.70
C ILE A 125 -8.27 5.30 2.85
N LEU A 126 -7.51 5.68 3.88
CA LEU A 126 -7.21 4.81 5.02
C LEU A 126 -8.47 4.32 5.74
N ASP A 127 -9.39 5.24 6.07
CA ASP A 127 -10.67 4.91 6.74
C ASP A 127 -11.52 3.96 5.89
N ARG A 128 -11.47 4.08 4.55
CA ARG A 128 -12.20 3.20 3.64
C ARG A 128 -11.62 1.79 3.57
N LEU A 129 -10.30 1.65 3.63
CA LEU A 129 -9.65 0.34 3.64
C LEU A 129 -10.11 -0.50 4.84
N CYS A 130 -10.36 0.12 5.99
CA CYS A 130 -10.81 -0.59 7.19
C CYS A 130 -12.22 -1.20 7.08
N HIS A 131 -12.99 -0.83 6.07
CA HIS A 131 -14.27 -1.49 5.78
C HIS A 131 -14.12 -2.84 5.09
N PHE A 132 -12.89 -3.27 4.78
CA PHE A 132 -12.60 -4.56 4.17
C PHE A 132 -11.84 -5.47 5.16
N PRO A 133 -12.56 -6.20 6.04
CA PRO A 133 -11.92 -7.02 7.08
C PRO A 133 -11.09 -8.19 6.51
N THR A 134 -11.29 -8.53 5.24
CA THR A 134 -10.56 -9.58 4.52
C THR A 134 -9.18 -9.13 4.01
N LEU A 135 -8.82 -7.85 4.15
CA LEU A 135 -7.55 -7.34 3.66
C LEU A 135 -6.36 -8.01 4.34
N ARG A 136 -5.44 -8.49 3.50
CA ARG A 136 -4.18 -9.11 3.90
C ARG A 136 -2.97 -8.29 3.47
N SER A 137 -3.09 -7.54 2.38
CA SER A 137 -2.00 -6.75 1.82
C SER A 137 -2.47 -5.33 1.53
N VAL A 138 -1.79 -4.34 2.13
CA VAL A 138 -2.01 -2.92 1.88
C VAL A 138 -0.68 -2.28 1.53
N SER A 139 -0.62 -1.61 0.38
CA SER A 139 0.52 -0.85 -0.09
C SER A 139 0.09 0.57 -0.42
N ILE A 140 0.67 1.57 0.26
CA ILE A 140 0.37 2.98 0.04
C ILE A 140 1.69 3.72 -0.19
N THR A 141 1.92 4.11 -1.44
CA THR A 141 3.15 4.77 -1.89
C THR A 141 2.81 6.19 -2.36
N PRO A 142 3.22 7.25 -1.65
CA PRO A 142 2.94 8.61 -2.09
C PRO A 142 3.81 9.00 -3.28
N ASN A 143 3.22 9.67 -4.28
CA ASN A 143 3.95 10.24 -5.42
C ASN A 143 4.56 11.63 -5.13
N GLN A 144 4.13 12.28 -4.04
CA GLN A 144 4.74 13.50 -3.53
C GLN A 144 4.85 13.42 -2.00
N ILE A 145 6.04 13.72 -1.48
CA ILE A 145 6.28 13.84 -0.04
C ILE A 145 5.68 15.18 0.40
N LEU A 146 4.41 15.16 0.82
CA LEU A 146 3.74 16.36 1.30
C LEU A 146 4.48 16.92 2.52
N SER A 147 4.93 18.17 2.40
CA SER A 147 5.36 18.97 3.53
C SER A 147 4.15 19.28 4.42
N SER A 148 4.05 18.54 5.53
CA SER A 148 3.36 18.93 6.77
C SER A 148 1.83 19.10 6.81
N ARG A 149 1.07 19.12 5.71
CA ARG A 149 -0.27 19.73 5.79
C ARG A 149 -1.44 18.88 6.31
N ASN A 150 -1.33 17.57 6.53
CA ASN A 150 -2.46 16.74 7.04
C ASN A 150 -2.00 15.51 7.86
N GLN A 151 -1.18 15.70 8.91
CA GLN A 151 -0.71 14.60 9.78
C GLN A 151 -1.70 14.19 10.89
N ASP A 152 -3.00 14.34 10.70
CA ASP A 152 -4.00 14.13 11.76
C ASP A 152 -4.79 12.81 11.66
N SER A 153 -4.39 11.91 10.76
CA SER A 153 -5.00 10.59 10.66
C SER A 153 -4.48 9.65 11.75
N ASN A 154 -5.40 9.04 12.51
CA ASN A 154 -5.10 7.77 13.17
C ASN A 154 -5.13 6.70 12.08
N PRO A 155 -4.04 5.97 11.79
CA PRO A 155 -4.10 4.86 10.87
C PRO A 155 -4.99 3.77 11.48
N PRO A 156 -6.11 3.38 10.83
CA PRO A 156 -7.06 2.45 11.41
C PRO A 156 -6.68 0.97 11.21
N PHE A 157 -5.39 0.67 11.04
CA PHE A 157 -4.90 -0.70 10.78
C PHE A 157 -5.20 -1.71 11.89
N TYR A 158 -5.58 -1.24 13.09
CA TYR A 158 -6.07 -2.10 14.17
C TYR A 158 -7.34 -2.88 13.79
N ASP A 159 -8.18 -2.35 12.89
CA ASP A 159 -9.40 -3.03 12.43
C ASP A 159 -9.12 -4.15 11.42
N LEU A 160 -7.92 -4.20 10.83
CA LEU A 160 -7.57 -5.13 9.75
C LEU A 160 -6.97 -6.44 10.26
N VAL A 161 -7.74 -7.23 11.02
CA VAL A 161 -7.28 -8.40 11.80
C VAL A 161 -6.41 -9.41 11.04
N HIS A 162 -6.57 -9.50 9.71
CA HIS A 162 -5.85 -10.43 8.85
C HIS A 162 -4.70 -9.81 8.05
N LEU A 163 -4.33 -8.56 8.33
CA LEU A 163 -3.25 -7.87 7.63
C LEU A 163 -1.92 -8.59 7.86
N THR A 164 -1.32 -9.09 6.78
CA THR A 164 0.00 -9.75 6.79
C THR A 164 1.08 -8.87 6.21
N THR A 165 0.72 -8.01 5.25
CA THR A 165 1.65 -7.14 4.54
C THR A 165 1.18 -5.69 4.62
N LEU A 166 2.03 -4.82 5.17
CA LEU A 166 1.84 -3.37 5.17
C LEU A 166 3.05 -2.70 4.55
N ASN A 167 2.83 -1.99 3.45
CA ASN A 167 3.80 -1.07 2.86
C ASN A 167 3.22 0.34 2.96
N THR A 168 3.89 1.23 3.68
CA THR A 168 3.41 2.61 3.83
C THR A 168 4.54 3.59 4.01
N HIS A 169 4.36 4.77 3.45
CA HIS A 169 5.23 5.91 3.74
C HIS A 169 4.76 6.65 4.99
N LEU A 170 5.68 7.22 5.76
CA LEU A 170 5.39 7.87 7.04
C LEU A 170 4.92 9.31 6.89
N SER A 171 5.14 9.95 5.74
CA SER A 171 4.61 11.31 5.49
C SER A 171 3.08 11.39 5.48
N ILE A 172 2.38 10.28 5.21
CA ILE A 172 0.91 10.22 5.17
C ILE A 172 0.28 9.91 6.54
N HIS A 173 1.10 9.57 7.55
CA HIS A 173 0.66 9.23 8.89
C HIS A 173 1.29 10.16 9.91
N HIS A 174 0.64 10.30 11.06
CA HIS A 174 1.35 10.78 12.23
C HIS A 174 2.27 9.65 12.76
N PRO A 175 3.60 9.82 12.86
CA PRO A 175 4.52 8.74 13.25
C PRO A 175 4.15 8.07 14.58
N LYS A 176 3.82 8.89 15.59
CA LYS A 176 3.33 8.42 16.89
C LYS A 176 2.09 7.51 16.79
N ARG A 177 1.10 7.91 16.00
CA ARG A 177 -0.17 7.19 15.88
C ARG A 177 0.01 5.91 15.08
N LEU A 178 0.87 5.91 14.06
CA LEU A 178 1.25 4.68 13.36
C LEU A 178 1.99 3.72 14.27
N GLY A 179 2.96 4.19 15.07
CA GLY A 179 3.65 3.35 16.05
C GLY A 179 2.69 2.68 17.03
N TRP A 180 1.69 3.42 17.54
CA TRP A 180 0.63 2.85 18.38
C TRP A 180 -0.31 1.90 17.64
N SER A 181 -0.66 2.22 16.39
CA SER A 181 -1.52 1.37 15.56
C SER A 181 -0.82 0.06 15.24
N LEU A 182 0.47 0.08 14.88
CA LEU A 182 1.29 -1.12 14.67
C LEU A 182 1.35 -1.99 15.93
N ARG A 183 1.55 -1.36 17.10
CA ARG A 183 1.51 -2.06 18.40
C ARG A 183 0.16 -2.74 18.65
N SER A 184 -0.93 -2.07 18.27
CA SER A 184 -2.30 -2.56 18.50
C SER A 184 -2.77 -3.49 17.37
N SER A 185 -2.09 -3.47 16.23
CA SER A 185 -2.44 -4.25 15.06
C SER A 185 -1.90 -5.66 15.19
N ASN A 186 -2.83 -6.60 15.26
CA ASN A 186 -2.84 -7.88 14.57
C ASN A 186 -1.58 -8.74 14.66
N ASN A 187 -1.75 -9.85 15.38
CA ASN A 187 -0.83 -10.98 15.46
C ASN A 187 -0.50 -11.64 14.10
N SER A 188 -0.99 -11.11 12.98
CA SER A 188 -0.77 -11.64 11.63
C SER A 188 0.27 -10.86 10.83
N LEU A 189 0.66 -9.64 11.24
CA LEU A 189 1.54 -8.80 10.44
C LEU A 189 2.94 -9.42 10.36
N SER A 190 3.31 -9.89 9.16
CA SER A 190 4.59 -10.58 8.92
C SER A 190 5.57 -9.73 8.11
N ASN A 191 5.06 -8.90 7.20
CA ASN A 191 5.86 -8.09 6.28
C ASN A 191 5.53 -6.61 6.50
N LEU A 192 6.51 -5.86 7.00
CA LEU A 192 6.38 -4.44 7.25
C LEU A 192 7.40 -3.67 6.43
N ARG A 193 6.92 -2.77 5.56
CA ARG A 193 7.74 -1.85 4.80
C ARG A 193 7.36 -0.42 5.18
N LEU A 194 8.31 0.32 5.73
CA LEU A 194 8.16 1.70 6.14
C LEU A 194 9.13 2.57 5.33
N SER A 195 8.61 3.62 4.70
CA SER A 195 9.41 4.65 4.02
C SER A 195 9.24 6.02 4.66
N GLY A 196 10.27 6.84 4.66
CA GLY A 196 10.21 8.21 5.14
C GLY A 196 11.56 8.77 5.58
N THR A 197 11.55 9.99 6.11
CA THR A 197 12.75 10.59 6.68
C THR A 197 13.18 9.88 7.97
N TRP A 198 14.45 10.05 8.33
CA TRP A 198 15.02 9.48 9.55
C TRP A 198 14.18 9.81 10.80
N ASP A 199 13.78 11.07 10.97
CA ASP A 199 13.03 11.50 12.15
C ASP A 199 11.67 10.81 12.25
N LEU A 200 10.96 10.69 11.12
CA LEU A 200 9.66 10.02 11.10
C LEU A 200 9.81 8.54 11.44
N LEU A 201 10.80 7.85 10.88
CA LEU A 201 11.08 6.44 11.15
C LEU A 201 11.47 6.22 12.60
N ASN A 202 12.37 7.05 13.13
CA ASN A 202 12.81 7.00 14.51
C ASN A 202 11.66 7.23 15.49
N TRP A 203 10.81 8.23 15.23
CA TRP A 203 9.63 8.49 16.06
C TRP A 203 8.65 7.33 16.00
N CYS A 204 8.31 6.84 14.81
CA CYS A 204 7.38 5.72 14.64
C CYS A 204 7.83 4.49 15.46
N LEU A 205 9.10 4.12 15.33
CA LEU A 205 9.67 2.96 16.03
C LEU A 205 9.83 3.18 17.54
N THR A 206 10.19 4.39 17.95
CA THR A 206 10.19 4.76 19.37
C THR A 206 8.80 4.63 19.96
N TYR A 207 7.74 5.07 19.28
CA TYR A 207 6.38 4.91 19.82
C TYR A 207 5.85 3.48 19.73
N ALA A 208 6.32 2.69 18.76
CA ALA A 208 6.07 1.25 18.73
C ALA A 208 6.75 0.52 19.91
N SER A 209 7.87 1.05 20.44
CA SER A 209 8.60 0.47 21.58
C SER A 209 7.96 0.70 22.94
N HIS A 210 7.16 1.75 23.09
CA HIS A 210 6.55 2.12 24.36
C HIS A 210 5.28 1.28 24.59
N GLY A 211 5.46 0.02 25.01
CA GLY A 211 4.38 -0.89 25.37
C GLY A 211 4.82 -2.33 25.65
N PRO A 212 3.95 -3.15 26.27
CA PRO A 212 4.26 -4.56 26.57
C PRO A 212 4.14 -5.48 25.33
N THR A 213 3.55 -5.00 24.23
CA THR A 213 3.33 -5.81 23.02
C THR A 213 4.51 -5.67 22.07
N ILE A 214 5.28 -6.75 21.93
CA ILE A 214 6.40 -6.81 21.00
C ILE A 214 5.87 -7.23 19.62
N LEU A 215 6.38 -6.64 18.53
CA LEU A 215 6.01 -6.96 17.14
C LEU A 215 6.65 -8.28 16.68
N GLN A 216 6.43 -9.35 17.44
CA GLN A 216 7.06 -10.67 17.29
C GLN A 216 6.68 -11.42 16.00
N PHE A 217 5.61 -11.00 15.34
CA PHE A 217 5.11 -11.66 14.13
C PHE A 217 5.79 -11.14 12.86
N VAL A 218 6.37 -9.93 12.91
CA VAL A 218 7.09 -9.35 11.78
C VAL A 218 8.35 -10.17 11.52
N ARG A 219 8.39 -10.82 10.36
CA ARG A 219 9.52 -11.62 9.88
C ARG A 219 10.40 -10.84 8.91
N ILE A 220 9.79 -9.96 8.12
CA ILE A 220 10.48 -9.15 7.12
C ILE A 220 10.22 -7.68 7.45
N LEU A 221 11.28 -6.95 7.75
CA LEU A 221 11.24 -5.50 7.95
C LEU A 221 12.04 -4.82 6.85
N THR A 222 11.38 -3.93 6.10
CA THR A 222 12.03 -3.09 5.10
C THR A 222 11.93 -1.63 5.53
N LEU A 223 13.08 -0.98 5.73
CA LEU A 223 13.18 0.43 6.08
C LEU A 223 13.76 1.19 4.89
N ILE A 224 13.06 2.22 4.44
CA ILE A 224 13.47 3.06 3.31
C ILE A 224 13.65 4.48 3.81
N PHE A 225 14.88 4.96 3.76
CA PHE A 225 15.25 6.29 4.22
C PHE A 225 15.25 7.28 3.07
N ASP A 226 14.41 8.30 3.19
CA ASP A 226 14.34 9.42 2.27
C ASP A 226 15.14 10.60 2.83
N PHE A 227 16.16 11.03 2.09
CA PHE A 227 16.94 12.22 2.42
C PHE A 227 16.38 13.42 1.62
N PRO A 228 15.94 14.50 2.29
CA PRO A 228 15.52 15.71 1.59
C PRO A 228 16.71 16.34 0.85
N GLU A 229 16.45 16.99 -0.28
CA GLU A 229 17.46 17.60 -1.17
C GLU A 229 18.27 18.74 -0.52
N VAL A 230 17.87 19.23 0.67
CA VAL A 230 18.54 20.35 1.35
C VAL A 230 19.46 19.81 2.47
N PRO A 231 20.79 19.97 2.36
CA PRO A 231 21.78 19.33 3.24
C PRO A 231 22.01 20.04 4.59
N GLU A 232 21.14 20.98 5.01
CA GLU A 232 21.52 21.94 6.07
C GLU A 232 21.29 21.50 7.52
N VAL A 233 20.82 20.28 7.77
CA VAL A 233 20.79 19.77 9.15
C VAL A 233 21.85 18.70 9.28
N HIS A 234 22.91 19.03 10.04
CA HIS A 234 23.83 18.07 10.61
C HIS A 234 23.06 17.05 11.47
N PHE A 235 22.47 16.05 10.83
CA PHE A 235 21.94 14.90 11.51
C PHE A 235 23.15 14.14 12.09
N ARG A 236 23.45 14.36 13.36
CA ARG A 236 24.25 13.41 14.15
C ARG A 236 23.37 12.19 14.39
N ILE A 237 23.28 11.35 13.36
CA ILE A 237 22.61 10.07 13.40
C ILE A 237 23.38 9.19 14.40
N SER A 238 22.83 8.95 15.59
CA SER A 238 23.27 7.80 16.39
C SER A 238 22.61 6.56 15.81
N SER A 239 23.09 6.14 14.64
CA SER A 239 22.62 4.96 13.91
C SER A 239 22.73 3.72 14.80
N ASN A 240 23.78 3.69 15.63
CA ASN A 240 24.01 2.67 16.64
C ASN A 240 22.84 2.56 17.62
N PHE A 241 22.23 3.67 18.05
CA PHE A 241 21.06 3.57 18.92
C PHE A 241 19.89 2.95 18.17
N PHE A 242 19.50 3.49 17.03
CA PHE A 242 18.33 3.02 16.27
C PHE A 242 18.40 1.53 15.87
N PHE A 243 19.49 1.10 15.24
CA PHE A 243 19.61 -0.28 14.75
C PHE A 243 19.76 -1.30 15.87
N ASN A 244 20.35 -0.91 17.01
CA ASN A 244 20.48 -1.81 18.15
C ASN A 244 19.12 -2.10 18.81
N HIS A 245 18.09 -1.27 18.60
CA HIS A 245 16.75 -1.49 19.16
C HIS A 245 15.86 -2.38 18.28
N ILE A 246 16.18 -2.53 16.99
CA ILE A 246 15.35 -3.32 16.06
C ILE A 246 15.16 -4.77 16.53
N PRO A 247 16.18 -5.53 16.97
CA PRO A 247 16.00 -6.91 17.44
C PRO A 247 15.08 -7.01 18.66
N TYR A 248 15.08 -5.99 19.53
CA TYR A 248 14.20 -5.96 20.70
C TYR A 248 12.75 -5.62 20.34
N LEU A 249 12.56 -4.74 19.35
CA LEU A 249 11.23 -4.35 18.87
C LEU A 249 10.57 -5.44 18.03
N PHE A 250 11.39 -6.18 17.29
CA PHE A 250 10.95 -7.20 16.36
C PHE A 250 11.80 -8.47 16.54
N PRO A 251 11.62 -9.21 17.65
CA PRO A 251 12.37 -10.42 17.94
C PRO A 251 12.07 -11.54 16.93
N GLY A 252 10.99 -11.41 16.16
CA GLY A 252 10.63 -12.32 15.10
C GLY A 252 11.35 -12.10 13.77
N ILE A 253 12.10 -11.01 13.60
CA ILE A 253 12.73 -10.66 12.32
C ILE A 253 13.69 -11.76 11.87
N ARG A 254 13.52 -12.16 10.62
CA ARG A 254 14.43 -13.03 9.88
C ARG A 254 15.19 -12.24 8.82
N GLU A 255 14.55 -11.22 8.26
CA GLU A 255 15.11 -10.39 7.20
C GLU A 255 14.93 -8.91 7.52
N LEU A 256 16.04 -8.16 7.46
CA LEU A 256 16.06 -6.70 7.57
C LEU A 256 16.62 -6.13 6.27
N HIS A 257 15.79 -5.41 5.53
CA HIS A 257 16.16 -4.73 4.31
C HIS A 257 16.25 -3.23 4.60
N ILE A 258 17.40 -2.62 4.34
CA ILE A 258 17.60 -1.17 4.49
C ILE A 258 17.90 -0.60 3.12
N GLN A 259 17.10 0.38 2.71
CA GLN A 259 17.27 1.10 1.45
C GLN A 259 17.45 2.58 1.76
N ILE A 260 18.37 3.23 1.06
CA ILE A 260 18.61 4.67 1.17
C ILE A 260 18.31 5.27 -0.20
N LEU A 261 17.32 6.16 -0.26
CA LEU A 261 16.95 6.91 -1.45
C LEU A 261 17.58 8.31 -1.40
N ASN A 262 17.99 8.83 -2.56
CA ASN A 262 18.67 10.12 -2.73
C ASN A 262 20.00 10.26 -1.98
N GLN A 263 20.95 9.34 -2.22
CA GLN A 263 22.34 9.57 -1.81
C GLN A 263 22.98 10.59 -2.75
N TYR A 264 23.21 11.81 -2.27
CA TYR A 264 24.24 12.65 -2.87
C TYR A 264 25.56 11.89 -2.82
N SER A 265 26.25 11.82 -3.97
CA SER A 265 27.65 11.45 -4.05
C SER A 265 28.45 12.41 -3.18
N MET A 266 28.72 12.02 -1.93
CA MET A 266 29.68 12.72 -1.08
C MET A 266 31.05 12.53 -1.72
N ASP A 267 31.51 13.54 -2.44
CA ASP A 267 32.90 13.65 -2.87
C ASP A 267 33.82 13.55 -1.64
N SER A 268 34.88 12.79 -1.84
CA SER A 268 35.75 12.21 -0.84
C SER A 268 36.76 13.20 -0.23
N THR A 269 36.30 14.25 0.46
CA THR A 269 37.23 15.23 1.07
C THR A 269 36.94 15.57 2.53
N ASN A 270 36.10 14.81 3.23
CA ASN A 270 35.95 14.97 4.68
C ASN A 270 36.65 13.82 5.44
N PRO A 271 37.82 14.06 6.09
CA PRO A 271 38.64 13.00 6.69
C PRO A 271 38.07 12.42 8.00
N PHE A 272 36.83 12.77 8.39
CA PHE A 272 36.22 12.32 9.64
C PHE A 272 35.19 11.19 9.50
N PHE A 273 34.84 10.77 8.27
CA PHE A 273 34.00 9.59 8.04
C PHE A 273 34.85 8.36 7.71
N GLY A 274 35.58 7.89 8.71
CA GLY A 274 36.24 6.59 8.68
C GLY A 274 35.27 5.44 8.99
N HIS A 275 34.18 5.29 8.24
CA HIS A 275 33.53 3.98 8.07
C HIS A 275 32.84 3.94 6.72
N LYS A 276 33.56 3.34 5.78
CA LYS A 276 33.12 2.95 4.45
C LYS A 276 31.90 2.03 4.61
N ILE A 277 30.69 2.55 4.49
CA ILE A 277 29.53 1.70 4.18
C ILE A 277 29.69 1.33 2.71
N SER A 278 30.47 0.28 2.49
CA SER A 278 30.50 -0.45 1.23
C SER A 278 29.07 -0.87 0.91
N ARG A 279 28.63 -0.62 -0.32
CA ARG A 279 27.45 -1.26 -0.93
C ARG A 279 27.55 -2.77 -0.72
N GLU A 280 26.85 -3.28 0.26
CA GLU A 280 26.53 -4.69 0.40
C GLU A 280 25.10 -4.79 0.89
N SER A 281 24.25 -5.44 0.08
CA SER A 281 23.03 -6.10 0.55
C SER A 281 23.41 -6.96 1.75
N THR A 282 23.25 -6.44 2.96
CA THR A 282 23.66 -7.13 4.17
C THR A 282 22.55 -8.11 4.52
N HIS A 283 22.61 -9.32 3.95
CA HIS A 283 21.91 -10.48 4.49
C HIS A 283 22.51 -10.78 5.88
N ARG A 284 21.97 -10.18 6.93
CA ARG A 284 22.28 -10.59 8.30
C ARG A 284 21.33 -11.72 8.69
N ASN A 285 21.83 -12.95 8.65
CA ASN A 285 21.20 -14.09 9.32
C ASN A 285 21.33 -13.87 10.83
N PHE A 286 20.22 -13.53 11.49
CA PHE A 286 20.17 -13.53 12.95
C PHE A 286 20.08 -14.99 13.42
N GLY A 287 21.17 -15.51 13.98
CA GLY A 287 21.16 -16.78 14.71
C GLY A 287 20.27 -16.69 15.95
N PRO A 288 19.85 -17.84 16.52
CA PRO A 288 18.99 -17.85 17.71
C PRO A 288 19.67 -17.14 18.90
N PRO A 289 18.88 -16.50 19.78
CA PRO A 289 19.42 -15.73 20.89
C PRO A 289 20.18 -16.66 21.86
N ILE A 290 21.44 -16.30 22.13
CA ILE A 290 22.24 -16.92 23.18
C ILE A 290 21.69 -16.39 24.52
N CYS A 291 21.14 -17.29 25.34
CA CYS A 291 20.77 -16.96 26.72
C CYS A 291 22.04 -16.56 27.50
N PRO A 292 22.01 -15.50 28.33
CA PRO A 292 23.09 -15.24 29.27
C PRO A 292 23.13 -16.35 30.34
N PRO A 293 24.31 -16.67 30.90
CA PRO A 293 24.40 -17.64 31.96
C PRO A 293 23.64 -17.16 33.20
N LEU A 294 22.92 -18.08 33.83
CA LEU A 294 22.42 -17.92 35.19
C LEU A 294 23.63 -17.95 36.13
N ASP A 295 23.97 -16.80 36.70
CA ASP A 295 24.83 -16.75 37.88
C ASP A 295 24.06 -17.39 39.04
N LEU A 296 24.54 -18.56 39.48
CA LEU A 296 24.17 -19.20 40.73
C LEU A 296 25.21 -18.76 41.77
N ASP A 297 24.79 -17.89 42.69
CA ASP A 297 25.27 -17.82 44.08
C ASP A 297 24.06 -17.62 45.00
#